data_AF-A0A0M8Z3A3-F1
#
_entry.id   AF-A0A0M8Z3A3-F1
#
_cell.length_a   1.000
_cell.length_b   1.000
_cell.length_c   1.000
_cell.angle_alpha   90.00
_cell.angle_beta   90.00
_cell.angle_gamma   90.00
#
_symmetry.space_group_name_H-M   'P 1'
#
loop_
_entity.id
_entity.type
_entity.pdbx_description
1 polymer ?
#
loop_
_entity_poly.entity_id
_entity_poly.type
_entity_poly.pdbx_seq_one_letter_code
_entity_poly.pdbx_strand_id
1 'polypeptide(L)'
;MRYWHMDLLIDRAVLGVTELLTNVHLHARPDKTCTVEMELLLDRLTVSVRDHDPHLPVVDDAEPLATCGRGLAMVAAMSESWGARPEGEAGKVVWFTLPTSVTAAPPVPPPVPARAPRRLVEEVPAAAFAEVEHAVDLGSRQPAPARSAVAG
;
A
#
# COMPACT_ATOMS: atom_id res chain seq x y z
N MET A 1 16.88 15.53 8.07
CA MET A 1 16.93 14.48 9.11
C MET A 1 17.98 14.73 10.20
N ARG A 2 19.29 14.73 9.92
CA ARG A 2 20.30 15.12 10.94
C ARG A 2 20.14 16.56 11.44
N TYR A 3 19.78 17.47 10.53
CA TYR A 3 19.45 18.86 10.85
C TYR A 3 18.19 19.01 11.72
N TRP A 4 17.33 17.99 11.76
CA TRP A 4 16.12 17.94 12.60
C TRP A 4 16.29 17.02 13.82
N HIS A 5 17.51 16.49 14.06
CA HIS A 5 17.82 15.54 15.13
C HIS A 5 16.93 14.28 15.15
N MET A 6 16.50 13.81 13.98
CA MET A 6 15.64 12.64 13.81
C MET A 6 16.40 11.45 13.22
N ASP A 7 17.47 11.02 13.88
CA ASP A 7 18.33 9.94 13.38
C ASP A 7 17.59 8.60 13.26
N LEU A 8 16.64 8.34 14.15
CA LEU A 8 15.80 7.12 14.17
C LEU A 8 14.87 6.96 12.96
N LEU A 9 14.70 8.02 12.17
CA LEU A 9 13.86 8.02 10.98
C LEU A 9 14.68 7.91 9.70
N ILE A 10 16.01 8.01 9.75
CA ILE A 10 16.86 8.04 8.55
C ILE A 10 16.63 6.79 7.70
N ASP A 11 16.73 5.60 8.27
CA ASP A 11 16.65 4.35 7.51
C ASP A 11 15.28 4.18 6.83
N ARG A 12 14.19 4.47 7.57
CA ARG A 12 12.82 4.41 7.04
C ARG A 12 12.58 5.47 5.97
N ALA A 13 13.05 6.70 6.18
CA ALA A 13 12.91 7.78 5.21
C ALA A 13 13.72 7.48 3.93
N VAL A 14 14.95 6.99 4.06
CA VAL A 14 15.79 6.61 2.92
C VAL A 14 15.17 5.46 2.13
N LEU A 15 14.67 4.43 2.81
CA LEU A 15 13.96 3.33 2.15
C LEU A 15 12.74 3.86 1.38
N GLY A 16 11.88 4.65 2.01
CA GLY A 16 10.67 5.18 1.35
C GLY A 16 10.97 6.08 0.17
N VAL A 17 11.94 6.99 0.32
CA VAL A 17 12.39 7.82 -0.80
C VAL A 17 12.94 6.96 -1.94
N THR A 18 13.73 5.94 -1.64
CA THR A 18 14.31 5.06 -2.66
C THR A 18 13.23 4.31 -3.43
N GLU A 19 12.21 3.79 -2.75
CA GLU A 19 11.08 3.11 -3.39
C GLU A 19 10.26 4.08 -4.27
N LEU A 20 9.98 5.30 -3.77
CA LEU A 20 9.24 6.29 -4.56
C LEU A 20 10.04 6.77 -5.78
N LEU A 21 11.35 7.01 -5.64
CA LEU A 21 12.21 7.38 -6.77
C LEU A 21 12.36 6.23 -7.77
N THR A 22 12.38 4.99 -7.31
CA THR A 22 12.35 3.81 -8.18
C THR A 22 11.05 3.75 -8.98
N ASN A 23 9.91 4.04 -8.36
CA ASN A 23 8.63 4.13 -9.06
C ASN A 23 8.64 5.23 -10.14
N VAL A 24 9.17 6.42 -9.84
CA VAL A 24 9.33 7.48 -10.84
C VAL A 24 10.21 6.99 -11.99
N HIS A 25 11.38 6.42 -11.67
CA HIS A 25 12.33 5.93 -12.66
C HIS A 25 11.69 4.89 -13.59
N LEU A 26 10.95 3.93 -13.06
CA LEU A 26 10.34 2.85 -13.84
C LEU A 26 9.10 3.31 -14.62
N HIS A 27 8.24 4.13 -14.01
CA HIS A 27 6.88 4.34 -14.51
C HIS A 27 6.62 5.74 -15.07
N ALA A 28 7.24 6.80 -14.54
CA ALA A 28 6.89 8.17 -14.92
C ALA A 28 7.17 8.46 -16.40
N ARG A 29 6.19 9.09 -17.06
CA ARG A 29 6.26 9.59 -18.43
C ARG A 29 5.66 11.01 -18.47
N PRO A 30 6.11 11.90 -19.36
CA PRO A 30 7.07 11.67 -20.45
C PRO A 30 8.54 11.63 -20.02
N ASP A 31 8.87 12.19 -18.85
CA ASP A 31 10.23 12.28 -18.34
C ASP A 31 10.33 11.72 -16.90
N LYS A 32 11.56 11.68 -16.36
CA LYS A 32 11.88 11.13 -15.03
C LYS A 32 12.13 12.23 -13.99
N THR A 33 11.77 13.47 -14.29
CA THR A 33 11.93 14.59 -13.39
C THR A 33 10.94 14.45 -12.25
N CYS A 34 11.43 14.64 -11.04
CA CYS A 34 10.58 14.69 -9.87
C CYS A 34 11.14 15.66 -8.83
N THR A 35 10.25 16.13 -7.96
CA THR A 35 10.61 16.93 -6.79
C THR A 35 10.35 16.09 -5.55
N VAL A 36 11.35 16.00 -4.68
CA VAL A 36 11.20 15.41 -3.34
C VAL A 36 11.05 16.54 -2.34
N GLU A 37 9.96 16.50 -1.58
CA GLU A 37 9.70 17.44 -0.50
C GLU A 37 9.62 16.68 0.83
N MET A 38 10.18 17.28 1.87
CA MET A 38 10.13 16.75 3.23
C MET A 38 9.59 17.85 4.13
N GLU A 39 8.48 17.56 4.80
CA GLU A 39 7.82 18.48 5.72
C GLU A 39 7.77 17.84 7.10
N LEU A 40 8.25 18.56 8.10
CA LEU A 40 8.17 18.15 9.50
C LEU A 40 7.16 19.06 10.20
N LEU A 41 6.00 18.50 10.55
CA LEU A 41 4.95 19.22 11.26
C LEU A 41 4.57 18.44 12.52
N LEU A 42 4.63 19.12 13.67
CA LEU A 42 4.41 18.53 14.99
C LEU A 42 5.30 17.30 15.20
N ASP A 43 4.70 16.12 15.26
CA ASP A 43 5.33 14.83 15.51
C ASP A 43 5.32 13.90 14.27
N ARG A 44 5.22 14.48 13.08
CA ARG A 44 5.07 13.75 11.83
C ARG A 44 6.00 14.30 10.75
N LEU A 45 6.81 13.42 10.19
CA LEU A 45 7.55 13.67 8.96
C LEU A 45 6.70 13.20 7.79
N THR A 46 6.34 14.11 6.89
CA THR A 46 5.75 13.80 5.58
C THR A 46 6.84 13.87 4.52
N VAL A 47 6.94 12.85 3.70
CA VAL A 47 7.80 12.84 2.51
C VAL A 47 6.92 12.67 1.28
N SER A 48 7.04 13.59 0.33
CA SER A 48 6.31 13.57 -0.93
C SER A 48 7.27 13.56 -2.11
N VAL A 49 6.89 12.83 -3.15
CA VAL A 49 7.54 12.80 -4.46
C VAL A 49 6.50 13.19 -5.50
N ARG A 50 6.78 14.30 -6.19
CA ARG A 50 5.96 14.82 -7.27
C ARG A 50 6.61 14.49 -8.61
N ASP A 51 5.87 13.89 -9.53
CA ASP A 51 6.31 13.65 -10.92
C ASP A 51 5.26 14.17 -11.91
N HIS A 52 5.63 14.24 -13.20
CA HIS A 52 4.79 14.80 -14.26
C HIS A 52 3.82 13.81 -14.91
N ASP A 53 3.73 12.57 -14.41
CA ASP A 53 2.85 11.55 -14.97
C ASP A 53 1.49 11.52 -14.22
N PRO A 54 0.37 11.82 -14.89
CA PRO A 54 -0.94 11.91 -14.23
C PRO A 54 -1.49 10.54 -13.79
N HIS A 55 -0.91 9.43 -14.23
CA HIS A 55 -1.38 8.10 -13.87
C HIS A 55 -0.98 7.74 -12.44
N LEU A 56 -1.98 7.53 -11.59
CA LEU A 56 -1.77 7.11 -10.21
C LEU A 56 -1.12 5.71 -10.16
N PRO A 57 -0.23 5.48 -9.19
CA PRO A 57 0.36 4.17 -9.01
C PRO A 57 -0.71 3.14 -8.63
N VAL A 58 -0.55 1.92 -9.15
CA VAL A 58 -1.33 0.76 -8.75
C VAL A 58 -0.56 0.00 -7.68
N VAL A 59 -1.26 -0.38 -6.61
CA VAL A 59 -0.70 -1.31 -5.62
C VAL A 59 -1.02 -2.71 -6.11
N ASP A 60 -0.01 -3.41 -6.59
CA ASP A 60 -0.14 -4.83 -6.89
C ASP A 60 0.14 -5.66 -5.63
N ASP A 61 -0.66 -6.71 -5.44
CA ASP A 61 -0.35 -7.81 -4.51
C ASP A 61 0.80 -8.63 -5.11
N ALA A 62 2.01 -8.06 -5.07
CA ALA A 62 3.20 -8.74 -5.53
C ALA A 62 3.38 -10.06 -4.76
N GLU A 63 3.64 -11.16 -5.48
CA GLU A 63 3.89 -12.45 -4.85
C GLU A 63 5.05 -12.35 -3.84
N PRO A 64 5.07 -13.17 -2.76
CA PRO A 64 6.07 -13.06 -1.71
C PRO A 64 7.54 -13.11 -2.19
N LEU A 65 7.79 -13.76 -3.33
CA LEU A 65 9.11 -13.91 -3.95
C LEU A 65 9.34 -12.98 -5.16
N ALA A 66 8.38 -12.10 -5.48
CA ALA A 66 8.52 -11.16 -6.58
C ALA A 66 9.68 -10.20 -6.32
N THR A 67 10.51 -9.97 -7.33
CA THR A 67 11.65 -9.03 -7.25
C THR A 67 11.26 -7.60 -7.61
N CYS A 68 10.06 -7.37 -8.15
CA CYS A 68 9.51 -6.07 -8.53
C CYS A 68 8.08 -5.90 -7.96
N GLY A 69 7.55 -4.67 -7.99
CA GLY A 69 6.16 -4.38 -7.57
C GLY A 69 5.93 -4.29 -6.06
N ARG A 70 6.94 -4.55 -5.23
CA ARG A 70 6.83 -4.50 -3.76
C ARG A 70 7.05 -3.11 -3.16
N GLY A 71 7.53 -2.14 -3.94
CA GLY A 71 7.99 -0.85 -3.40
C GLY A 71 6.91 -0.11 -2.63
N LEU A 72 5.70 0.00 -3.20
CA LEU A 72 4.57 0.63 -2.49
C LEU A 72 4.06 -0.20 -1.32
N ALA A 73 4.15 -1.53 -1.39
CA ALA A 73 3.80 -2.39 -0.26
C ALA A 73 4.79 -2.20 0.91
N MET A 74 6.09 -2.03 0.64
CA MET A 74 7.08 -1.70 1.66
C MET A 74 6.84 -0.31 2.25
N VAL A 75 6.55 0.69 1.40
CA VAL A 75 6.16 2.03 1.85
C VAL A 75 4.93 1.95 2.76
N ALA A 76 3.91 1.19 2.36
CA ALA A 76 2.71 0.98 3.15
C ALA A 76 3.01 0.33 4.51
N ALA A 77 3.88 -0.68 4.55
CA ALA A 77 4.18 -1.44 5.76
C ALA A 77 4.97 -0.64 6.82
N MET A 78 5.83 0.28 6.40
CA MET A 78 6.71 1.03 7.32
C MET A 78 6.19 2.42 7.72
N SER A 79 5.18 2.92 7.00
CA SER A 79 4.64 4.27 7.17
C SER A 79 3.43 4.27 8.08
N GLU A 80 3.18 5.38 8.78
CA GLU A 80 1.95 5.54 9.55
C GLU A 80 0.74 5.79 8.63
N SER A 81 0.97 6.56 7.56
CA SER A 81 0.02 6.73 6.47
C SER A 81 0.78 7.00 5.16
N TRP A 82 0.15 6.69 4.04
CA TRP A 82 0.69 6.95 2.72
C TRP A 82 -0.44 7.13 1.71
N GLY A 83 -0.13 7.68 0.54
CA GLY A 83 -1.12 7.81 -0.51
C GLY A 83 -0.57 8.39 -1.80
N ALA A 84 -1.47 8.54 -2.78
CA ALA A 84 -1.20 9.23 -4.03
C ALA A 84 -2.35 10.20 -4.33
N ARG A 85 -2.02 11.42 -4.75
CA ARG A 85 -2.99 12.46 -5.12
C ARG A 85 -2.67 12.97 -6.53
N PRO A 86 -3.65 13.01 -7.45
CA PRO A 86 -3.45 13.60 -8.76
C PRO A 86 -3.35 15.13 -8.66
N GLU A 87 -2.61 15.75 -9.58
CA GLU A 87 -2.51 17.20 -9.74
C GLU A 87 -3.01 17.66 -11.11
N GLY A 88 -4.05 16.97 -11.61
CA GLY A 88 -4.53 17.13 -12.98
C GLY A 88 -3.46 16.69 -13.99
N GLU A 89 -3.37 17.41 -15.10
CA GLU A 89 -2.39 17.13 -16.17
C GLU A 89 -0.95 17.47 -15.78
N ALA A 90 -0.73 18.15 -14.65
CA ALA A 90 0.62 18.46 -14.16
C ALA A 90 1.33 17.23 -13.55
N GLY A 91 0.61 16.13 -13.35
CA GLY A 91 1.13 14.87 -12.85
C GLY A 91 0.50 14.44 -11.54
N LYS A 92 1.32 13.93 -10.62
CA LYS A 92 0.84 13.40 -9.33
C LYS A 92 1.84 13.62 -8.21
N VAL A 93 1.35 13.46 -6.99
CA VAL A 93 2.15 13.39 -5.77
C VAL A 93 1.91 12.06 -5.09
N VAL A 94 2.98 11.30 -4.85
CA VAL A 94 2.97 10.11 -3.98
C VAL A 94 3.68 10.47 -2.69
N TRP A 95 3.11 10.11 -1.55
CA TRP A 95 3.61 10.53 -0.25
C TRP A 95 3.50 9.44 0.80
N PHE A 96 4.30 9.56 1.85
CA PHE A 96 4.20 8.75 3.06
C PHE A 96 4.56 9.56 4.31
N THR A 97 4.12 9.09 5.47
CA THR A 97 4.38 9.74 6.75
C THR A 97 5.06 8.80 7.75
N LEU A 98 5.96 9.35 8.54
CA LEU A 98 6.63 8.67 9.64
C LEU A 98 6.40 9.43 10.95
N PRO A 99 6.06 8.74 12.05
CA PRO A 99 5.92 9.37 13.35
C PRO A 99 7.31 9.67 13.92
N THR A 100 7.53 10.89 14.40
CA THR A 100 8.82 11.33 14.98
C THR A 100 9.01 10.82 16.40
N SER A 101 7.90 10.48 17.06
CA SER A 101 7.87 9.86 18.38
C SER A 101 7.66 8.36 18.18
N VAL A 102 8.58 7.54 18.70
CA VAL A 102 8.31 6.11 18.84
C VAL A 102 7.31 5.95 20.00
N THR A 103 6.03 6.16 19.74
CA THR A 103 5.01 5.50 20.56
C THR A 103 5.14 4.03 20.25
N ALA A 104 5.63 3.25 21.21
CA ALA A 104 5.62 1.79 21.13
C ALA A 104 4.21 1.35 20.70
N ALA A 105 4.14 0.47 19.71
CA ALA A 105 2.87 -0.09 19.25
C ALA A 105 2.04 -0.54 20.47
N PRO A 106 0.71 -0.27 20.51
CA PRO A 106 -0.12 -0.86 21.55
C PRO A 106 0.11 -2.38 21.57
N PRO A 107 0.19 -3.02 22.74
CA PRO A 107 0.45 -4.45 22.82
C PRO A 107 -0.58 -5.18 21.96
N VAL A 108 -0.10 -5.98 21.00
CA VAL A 108 -0.95 -6.87 20.21
C VAL A 108 -1.74 -7.70 21.22
N PRO A 109 -3.09 -7.63 21.25
CA PRO A 109 -3.85 -8.49 22.14
C PRO A 109 -3.51 -9.94 21.80
N PRO A 110 -3.37 -10.82 22.82
CA PRO A 110 -3.08 -12.23 22.56
C PRO A 110 -4.09 -12.78 21.55
N PRO A 111 -3.67 -13.66 20.63
CA PRO A 111 -4.55 -14.19 19.61
C PRO A 111 -5.78 -14.78 20.29
N VAL A 112 -6.94 -14.19 20.02
CA VAL A 112 -8.23 -14.72 20.48
C VAL A 112 -8.34 -16.12 19.86
N PRO A 113 -8.49 -17.20 20.64
CA PRO A 113 -8.60 -18.53 20.08
C PRO A 113 -9.81 -18.54 19.15
N ALA A 114 -9.58 -18.92 17.89
CA ALA A 114 -10.63 -19.06 16.89
C ALA A 114 -11.71 -19.98 17.45
N ARG A 115 -12.93 -19.45 17.60
CA ARG A 115 -14.08 -20.23 18.01
C ARG A 115 -14.28 -21.34 16.98
N ALA A 116 -14.15 -22.59 17.41
CA ALA A 116 -14.33 -23.75 16.56
C ALA A 116 -15.66 -23.60 15.77
N PRO A 117 -15.67 -23.90 14.44
CA PRO A 117 -16.89 -23.81 13.68
C PRO A 117 -17.92 -24.75 14.29
N ARG A 118 -19.10 -24.20 14.62
CA ARG A 118 -20.25 -25.01 15.02
C ARG A 118 -20.55 -25.94 13.85
N ARG A 119 -20.41 -27.25 14.07
CA ARG A 119 -20.79 -28.28 13.10
C ARG A 119 -22.28 -28.10 12.81
N LEU A 120 -22.62 -27.63 11.62
CA LEU A 120 -23.98 -27.73 11.12
C LEU A 120 -24.26 -29.22 10.92
N VAL A 121 -25.33 -29.71 11.53
CA VAL A 121 -25.86 -31.05 11.23
C VAL A 121 -26.47 -30.94 9.83
N GLU A 122 -25.91 -31.68 8.85
CA GLU A 122 -26.53 -31.83 7.53
C GLU A 122 -27.85 -32.60 7.68
N GLU A 123 -28.97 -31.94 7.42
CA GLU A 123 -30.21 -32.62 7.06
C GLU A 123 -30.12 -33.00 5.58
N VAL A 124 -30.27 -34.29 5.29
CA VAL A 124 -30.35 -34.84 3.94
C VAL A 124 -31.83 -34.88 3.51
N PRO A 125 -32.22 -34.25 2.39
CA PRO A 125 -33.41 -34.64 1.65
C PRO A 125 -33.06 -35.31 0.31
N ALA A 126 -33.98 -36.19 -0.08
CA ALA A 126 -33.91 -37.14 -1.17
C ALA A 126 -33.97 -36.55 -2.59
N ALA A 127 -33.55 -37.38 -3.56
CA ALA A 127 -33.24 -37.13 -4.97
C ALA A 127 -34.35 -36.54 -5.87
N ALA A 128 -33.92 -35.86 -6.96
CA ALA A 128 -34.40 -36.03 -8.34
C ALA A 128 -33.44 -35.36 -9.37
N PHE A 129 -33.58 -35.73 -10.64
CA PHE A 129 -32.60 -35.85 -11.73
C PHE A 129 -32.26 -34.60 -12.60
N ALA A 130 -31.11 -34.71 -13.31
CA ALA A 130 -30.65 -34.08 -14.59
C ALA A 130 -30.52 -32.54 -14.63
N GLU A 131 -29.51 -31.90 -15.25
CA GLU A 131 -28.92 -32.09 -16.58
C GLU A 131 -27.55 -31.36 -16.68
N VAL A 132 -26.73 -31.68 -17.69
CA VAL A 132 -25.34 -31.21 -17.92
C VAL A 132 -25.32 -29.91 -18.73
N GLU A 133 -24.46 -28.94 -18.41
CA GLU A 133 -23.70 -28.15 -19.42
C GLU A 133 -22.38 -27.60 -18.85
N HIS A 134 -21.32 -27.72 -19.66
CA HIS A 134 -20.01 -27.11 -19.48
C HIS A 134 -20.03 -25.65 -19.98
N ALA A 135 -19.42 -24.72 -19.25
CA ALA A 135 -18.81 -23.53 -19.85
C ALA A 135 -17.67 -22.99 -18.98
N VAL A 136 -16.55 -22.72 -19.66
CA VAL A 136 -15.31 -22.11 -19.17
C VAL A 136 -15.53 -20.63 -18.92
N ASP A 137 -15.00 -20.07 -17.83
CA ASP A 137 -14.75 -18.63 -17.75
C ASP A 137 -13.42 -18.31 -17.05
N LEU A 138 -12.48 -17.78 -17.84
CA LEU A 138 -11.22 -17.19 -17.38
C LEU A 138 -11.49 -15.71 -17.07
N GLY A 139 -12.00 -15.44 -15.87
CA GLY A 139 -12.22 -14.08 -15.39
C GLY A 139 -10.93 -13.44 -14.87
N SER A 140 -10.33 -12.57 -15.68
CA SER A 140 -9.24 -11.67 -15.30
C SER A 140 -9.59 -10.83 -14.06
N ARG A 141 -8.85 -11.00 -12.95
CA ARG A 141 -8.94 -10.11 -11.78
C ARG A 141 -8.33 -8.77 -12.12
N GLN A 142 -9.17 -7.73 -12.08
CA GLN A 142 -8.78 -6.35 -12.31
C GLN A 142 -8.15 -5.78 -11.01
N PRO A 143 -6.97 -5.14 -11.07
CA PRO A 143 -6.34 -4.56 -9.90
C PRO A 143 -7.10 -3.32 -9.41
N ALA A 144 -7.16 -3.16 -8.09
CA ALA A 144 -7.92 -2.10 -7.42
C ALA A 144 -7.09 -0.82 -7.27
N PRO A 145 -7.67 0.37 -7.51
CA PRO A 145 -6.98 1.63 -7.24
C PRO A 145 -6.71 1.80 -5.74
N ALA A 146 -5.52 2.30 -5.40
CA ALA A 146 -5.10 2.55 -4.02
C ALA A 146 -6.09 3.49 -3.29
N ARG A 147 -6.69 3.02 -2.20
CA ARG A 147 -7.59 3.82 -1.36
C ARG A 147 -6.90 4.21 -0.05
N SER A 148 -6.91 5.52 0.19
CA SER A 148 -6.44 6.21 1.40
C SER A 148 -7.28 5.81 2.62
N ALA A 149 -6.62 5.50 3.74
CA ALA A 149 -7.24 5.47 5.06
C ALA A 149 -6.95 6.79 5.77
N VAL A 150 -7.95 7.67 5.82
CA VAL A 150 -7.94 8.85 6.69
C VAL A 150 -8.55 8.42 8.02
N ALA A 151 -7.76 8.43 9.09
CA ALA A 151 -8.29 8.51 10.45
C ALA A 151 -8.42 9.99 10.80
N GLY A 152 -9.65 10.43 11.10
CA GLY A 152 -9.94 11.73 11.68
C GLY A 152 -9.86 11.73 13.19
#